data_AF-A0A7L5AQL2-F1
#
_entry.id   AF-A0A7L5AQL2-F1
#
_cell.length_a   1.000
_cell.length_b   1.000
_cell.length_c   1.000
_cell.angle_alpha   90.00
_cell.angle_beta   90.00
_cell.angle_gamma   90.00
#
_symmetry.space_group_name_H-M   'P 1'
#
loop_
_entity.id
_entity.type
_entity.pdbx_description
1 polymer ?
#
loop_
_entity_poly.entity_id
_entity_poly.type
_entity_poly.pdbx_seq_one_letter_code
_entity_poly.pdbx_strand_id
1 'polypeptide(L)'
;MDYLTPDGETSDGKWMPGEQTQQRWEALEEGHWNSTSLEELTAAMAAVSTMRTDQDEQTAAKATWIVAKSMEFAVGQVPLKDYTDTMKQNLAALLANSPKELAGLASGDSLDASPPGYDLSGLVTDTQFETVLYRVIDDENAADTLVTTMLQYHHDQVGSNMPTATNLEATLRGNYRNAAMTMGYLDGIAELRAGDNTPDTVDGADIDTVLRAQAYVDAANYGLLSDATMEAAATGNNGGPFSFYTEVDGQPTITAPDPMTPQAAHEYINWEDLVHDSVMNSLDITIATGDQTGRKQGHGAKITK
;
A
#
# COMPACT_ATOMS: atom_id res chain seq x y z
N MET A 1 25.06 -2.00 12.29
CA MET A 1 24.51 -0.96 11.38
C MET A 1 25.59 -0.34 10.50
N ASP A 2 26.82 -0.15 10.97
CA ASP A 2 27.94 0.47 10.21
C ASP A 2 28.26 -0.13 8.83
N TYR A 3 27.87 -1.38 8.57
CA TYR A 3 28.15 -2.06 7.30
C TYR A 3 27.33 -1.51 6.13
N LEU A 4 26.08 -1.09 6.38
CA LEU A 4 25.20 -0.48 5.38
C LEU A 4 25.32 1.05 5.34
N THR A 5 26.17 1.67 6.17
CA THR A 5 26.41 3.11 6.10
C THR A 5 27.24 3.43 4.86
N PRO A 6 26.67 4.06 3.82
CA PRO A 6 27.37 4.23 2.57
C PRO A 6 28.26 5.48 2.60
N ASP A 7 29.48 5.36 2.07
CA ASP A 7 30.27 6.50 1.60
C ASP A 7 29.77 6.98 0.24
N GLY A 8 30.05 8.23 -0.11
CA GLY A 8 29.55 8.86 -1.33
C GLY A 8 29.08 10.29 -1.12
N GLU A 9 28.39 10.81 -2.13
CA GLU A 9 27.85 12.17 -2.14
C GLU A 9 26.50 12.23 -2.83
N THR A 10 25.72 13.27 -2.55
CA THR A 10 24.48 13.53 -3.27
C THR A 10 24.78 14.41 -4.48
N SER A 11 24.38 13.96 -5.67
CA SER A 11 24.49 14.72 -6.93
C SER A 11 23.13 14.72 -7.63
N ASP A 12 22.63 15.90 -8.02
CA ASP A 12 21.29 16.09 -8.60
C ASP A 12 20.17 15.41 -7.77
N GLY A 13 20.27 15.54 -6.43
CA GLY A 13 19.39 14.94 -5.42
C GLY A 13 19.37 13.41 -5.37
N LYS A 14 20.33 12.75 -6.01
CA LYS A 14 20.52 11.29 -5.96
C LYS A 14 21.77 10.94 -5.19
N TRP A 15 21.71 9.84 -4.46
CA TRP A 15 22.90 9.29 -3.82
C TRP A 15 23.82 8.64 -4.84
N MET A 16 25.06 9.10 -4.90
CA MET A 16 26.13 8.53 -5.69
C MET A 16 27.07 7.77 -4.75
N PRO A 17 27.07 6.43 -4.77
CA PRO A 17 27.88 5.63 -3.85
C PRO A 17 29.36 5.81 -4.16
N GLY A 18 30.16 5.99 -3.10
CA GLY A 18 31.61 5.96 -3.16
C GLY A 18 32.15 4.55 -3.40
N GLU A 19 33.45 4.47 -3.63
CA GLU A 19 34.13 3.22 -4.00
C GLU A 19 33.99 2.14 -2.91
N GLN A 20 34.02 2.51 -1.63
CA GLN A 20 33.92 1.52 -0.54
C GLN A 20 32.53 0.89 -0.50
N THR A 21 31.48 1.68 -0.73
CA THR A 21 30.10 1.20 -0.80
C THR A 21 29.92 0.25 -1.97
N GLN A 22 30.44 0.61 -3.15
CA GLN A 22 30.38 -0.25 -4.33
C GLN A 22 31.07 -1.61 -4.06
N GLN A 23 32.29 -1.60 -3.53
CA GLN A 23 33.03 -2.82 -3.18
C GLN A 23 32.30 -3.69 -2.14
N ARG A 24 31.65 -3.07 -1.14
CA ARG A 24 30.86 -3.82 -0.14
C ARG A 24 29.65 -4.51 -0.77
N TRP A 25 28.94 -3.84 -1.68
CA TRP A 25 27.79 -4.44 -2.37
C TRP A 25 28.22 -5.53 -3.35
N GLU A 26 29.32 -5.36 -4.07
CA GLU A 26 29.91 -6.43 -4.88
C GLU A 26 30.24 -7.66 -4.02
N ALA A 27 30.87 -7.46 -2.85
CA ALA A 27 31.15 -8.56 -1.93
C ALA A 27 29.88 -9.22 -1.36
N LEU A 28 28.79 -8.46 -1.16
CA LEU A 28 27.49 -9.02 -0.77
C LEU A 28 26.92 -9.90 -1.89
N GLU A 29 27.00 -9.45 -3.13
CA GLU A 29 26.51 -10.16 -4.32
C GLU A 29 27.31 -11.45 -4.62
N GLU A 30 28.62 -11.46 -4.35
CA GLU A 30 29.48 -12.65 -4.51
C GLU A 30 29.42 -13.62 -3.32
N GLY A 31 28.79 -13.22 -2.23
CA GLY A 31 28.77 -13.95 -0.96
C GLY A 31 28.02 -15.28 -1.01
N HIS A 32 28.51 -16.28 -0.28
CA HIS A 32 27.77 -17.50 0.01
C HIS A 32 26.89 -17.31 1.24
N TRP A 33 25.59 -17.14 1.01
CA TRP A 33 24.61 -16.88 2.06
C TRP A 33 23.95 -18.16 2.58
N ASN A 34 23.76 -18.23 3.89
CA ASN A 34 22.82 -19.16 4.52
C ASN A 34 21.54 -18.42 4.97
N SER A 35 20.48 -19.16 5.30
CA SER A 35 19.18 -18.56 5.66
C SER A 35 19.28 -17.56 6.81
N THR A 36 19.98 -17.89 7.90
CA THR A 36 20.12 -16.98 9.06
C THR A 36 20.81 -15.68 8.68
N SER A 37 21.88 -15.75 7.88
CA SER A 37 22.57 -14.54 7.41
C SER A 37 21.71 -13.68 6.46
N LEU A 38 20.80 -14.29 5.69
CA LEU A 38 19.86 -13.56 4.84
C LEU A 38 18.73 -12.92 5.66
N GLU A 39 18.26 -13.58 6.70
CA GLU A 39 17.28 -13.02 7.64
C GLU A 39 17.83 -11.77 8.33
N GLU A 40 19.07 -11.82 8.83
CA GLU A 40 19.73 -10.66 9.44
C GLU A 40 19.96 -9.52 8.43
N LEU A 41 20.39 -9.87 7.21
CA LEU A 41 20.61 -8.88 6.15
C LEU A 41 19.30 -8.20 5.73
N THR A 42 18.24 -8.97 5.47
CA THR A 42 16.93 -8.43 5.09
C THR A 42 16.31 -7.59 6.21
N ALA A 43 16.51 -7.96 7.48
CA ALA A 43 16.09 -7.13 8.61
C ALA A 43 16.81 -5.78 8.63
N ALA A 44 18.11 -5.75 8.31
CA ALA A 44 18.86 -4.50 8.19
C ALA A 44 18.39 -3.65 6.99
N MET A 45 18.07 -4.28 5.87
CA MET A 45 17.48 -3.60 4.69
C MET A 45 16.12 -2.97 5.03
N ALA A 46 15.26 -3.71 5.73
CA ALA A 46 13.98 -3.22 6.23
C ALA A 46 14.15 -2.03 7.18
N ALA A 47 15.09 -2.12 8.13
CA ALA A 47 15.38 -1.02 9.05
C ALA A 47 15.88 0.24 8.33
N VAL A 48 16.72 0.11 7.31
CA VAL A 48 17.17 1.28 6.52
C VAL A 48 16.02 1.91 5.72
N SER A 49 15.07 1.10 5.24
CA SER A 49 13.95 1.60 4.44
C SER A 49 13.06 2.61 5.18
N THR A 50 13.01 2.58 6.51
CA THR A 50 12.24 3.56 7.30
C THR A 50 12.82 4.97 7.24
N MET A 51 14.09 5.12 6.80
CA MET A 51 14.80 6.40 6.70
C MET A 51 14.55 7.11 5.36
N ARG A 52 13.75 6.52 4.45
CA ARG A 52 13.44 7.11 3.15
C ARG A 52 12.64 8.41 3.24
N THR A 53 11.91 8.62 4.33
CA THR A 53 11.11 9.82 4.60
C THR A 53 11.76 10.74 5.64
N ASP A 54 13.07 10.60 5.87
CA ASP A 54 13.82 11.48 6.78
C ASP A 54 13.77 12.94 6.29
N GLN A 55 13.80 13.89 7.23
CA GLN A 55 13.84 15.32 6.92
C GLN A 55 15.20 15.75 6.36
N ASP A 56 16.27 15.03 6.71
CA ASP A 56 17.59 15.20 6.10
C ASP A 56 17.61 14.55 4.71
N GLU A 57 17.58 15.38 3.66
CA GLU A 57 17.56 14.94 2.25
C GLU A 57 18.72 13.99 1.92
N GLN A 58 19.88 14.18 2.55
CA GLN A 58 21.03 13.31 2.31
C GLN A 58 20.79 11.92 2.88
N THR A 59 20.21 11.83 4.07
CA THR A 59 19.81 10.57 4.72
C THR A 59 18.72 9.86 3.92
N ALA A 60 17.68 10.58 3.49
CA ALA A 60 16.61 10.03 2.65
C ALA A 60 17.13 9.50 1.31
N ALA A 61 18.01 10.24 0.63
CA ALA A 61 18.61 9.82 -0.64
C ALA A 61 19.48 8.56 -0.48
N LYS A 62 20.27 8.46 0.60
CA LYS A 62 21.05 7.24 0.92
C LYS A 62 20.14 6.05 1.14
N ALA A 63 19.10 6.22 1.94
CA ALA A 63 18.14 5.15 2.25
C ALA A 63 17.44 4.66 0.99
N THR A 64 16.99 5.56 0.11
CA THR A 64 16.35 5.22 -1.17
C THR A 64 17.30 4.42 -2.07
N TRP A 65 18.58 4.80 -2.17
CA TRP A 65 19.56 4.04 -2.93
C TRP A 65 19.83 2.65 -2.34
N ILE A 66 19.95 2.54 -1.01
CA ILE A 66 20.10 1.24 -0.34
C ILE A 66 18.88 0.36 -0.58
N VAL A 67 17.66 0.90 -0.53
CA VAL A 67 16.43 0.16 -0.80
C VAL A 67 16.43 -0.36 -2.25
N ALA A 68 16.84 0.45 -3.22
CA ALA A 68 16.97 0.00 -4.60
C ALA A 68 17.96 -1.17 -4.75
N LYS A 69 19.17 -1.06 -4.15
CA LYS A 69 20.15 -2.16 -4.13
C LYS A 69 19.67 -3.40 -3.39
N SER A 70 18.85 -3.21 -2.34
CA SER A 70 18.26 -4.32 -1.58
C SER A 70 17.27 -5.11 -2.44
N MET A 71 16.45 -4.43 -3.25
CA MET A 71 15.56 -5.09 -4.22
C MET A 71 16.35 -5.82 -5.31
N GLU A 72 17.40 -5.19 -5.84
CA GLU A 72 18.29 -5.82 -6.82
C GLU A 72 18.94 -7.10 -6.26
N PHE A 73 19.47 -7.04 -5.04
CA PHE A 73 20.03 -8.20 -4.34
C PHE A 73 18.98 -9.29 -4.12
N ALA A 74 17.81 -8.92 -3.59
CA ALA A 74 16.73 -9.86 -3.32
C ALA A 74 16.27 -10.58 -4.58
N VAL A 75 16.23 -9.89 -5.73
CA VAL A 75 15.84 -10.45 -7.04
C VAL A 75 16.96 -11.32 -7.64
N GLY A 76 18.19 -10.80 -7.69
CA GLY A 76 19.29 -11.38 -8.43
C GLY A 76 20.07 -12.47 -7.69
N GLN A 77 20.16 -12.40 -6.36
CA GLN A 77 21.05 -13.24 -5.55
C GLN A 77 20.33 -14.29 -4.71
N VAL A 78 19.06 -14.05 -4.36
CA VAL A 78 18.29 -14.97 -3.51
C VAL A 78 17.34 -15.80 -4.38
N PRO A 79 17.56 -17.12 -4.52
CA PRO A 79 16.61 -17.99 -5.21
C PRO A 79 15.27 -18.02 -4.47
N LEU A 80 14.17 -18.06 -5.21
CA LEU A 80 12.82 -18.07 -4.64
C LEU A 80 12.60 -19.14 -3.56
N LYS A 81 13.19 -20.34 -3.74
CA LYS A 81 13.09 -21.47 -2.79
C LYS A 81 13.76 -21.21 -1.44
N ASP A 82 14.64 -20.21 -1.36
CA ASP A 82 15.45 -19.90 -0.18
C ASP A 82 14.84 -18.74 0.64
N TYR A 83 13.68 -18.19 0.22
CA TYR A 83 12.93 -17.20 0.99
C TYR A 83 12.29 -17.86 2.20
N THR A 84 12.76 -17.51 3.40
CA THR A 84 12.10 -17.86 4.66
C THR A 84 10.98 -16.86 4.98
N ASP A 85 10.05 -17.24 5.85
CA ASP A 85 8.95 -16.38 6.30
C ASP A 85 9.49 -15.06 6.89
N THR A 86 10.57 -15.13 7.67
CA THR A 86 11.24 -13.94 8.23
C THR A 86 11.79 -13.03 7.14
N MET A 87 12.42 -13.57 6.10
CA MET A 87 12.88 -12.76 4.96
C MET A 87 11.71 -12.09 4.23
N LYS A 88 10.61 -12.82 4.03
CA LYS A 88 9.41 -12.28 3.38
C LYS A 88 8.83 -11.12 4.17
N GLN A 89 8.69 -11.28 5.49
CA GLN A 89 8.19 -10.21 6.38
C GLN A 89 9.11 -8.99 6.39
N ASN A 90 10.43 -9.19 6.43
CA ASN A 90 11.40 -8.08 6.34
C ASN A 90 11.30 -7.34 4.99
N LEU A 91 11.23 -8.06 3.87
CA LEU A 91 11.13 -7.48 2.55
C LEU A 91 9.76 -6.83 2.30
N ALA A 92 8.69 -7.37 2.90
CA ALA A 92 7.38 -6.73 2.90
C ALA A 92 7.41 -5.41 3.68
N ALA A 93 8.09 -5.33 4.83
CA ALA A 93 8.31 -4.07 5.53
C ALA A 93 9.11 -3.06 4.68
N LEU A 94 10.11 -3.52 3.92
CA LEU A 94 10.84 -2.67 2.97
C LEU A 94 9.93 -2.12 1.86
N LEU A 95 9.07 -2.95 1.29
CA LEU A 95 8.07 -2.55 0.28
C LEU A 95 7.01 -1.62 0.88
N ALA A 96 6.57 -1.87 2.12
CA ALA A 96 5.63 -1.04 2.85
C ALA A 96 6.17 0.37 3.11
N ASN A 97 7.48 0.53 3.27
CA ASN A 97 8.16 1.84 3.32
C ASN A 97 8.36 2.47 1.91
N SER A 98 7.70 1.92 0.88
CA SER A 98 7.67 2.41 -0.49
C SER A 98 6.23 2.56 -1.03
N PRO A 99 5.28 3.16 -0.27
CA PRO A 99 3.87 3.08 -0.58
C PRO A 99 3.49 3.89 -1.82
N LYS A 100 4.20 5.00 -2.08
CA LYS A 100 4.00 5.83 -3.27
C LYS A 100 4.33 5.05 -4.54
N GLU A 101 5.43 4.30 -4.54
CA GLU A 101 5.82 3.47 -5.69
C GLU A 101 4.83 2.33 -5.92
N LEU A 102 4.40 1.66 -4.85
CA LEU A 102 3.40 0.60 -4.93
C LEU A 102 2.06 1.11 -5.49
N ALA A 103 1.57 2.26 -5.00
CA ALA A 103 0.35 2.89 -5.51
C ALA A 103 0.51 3.37 -6.98
N GLY A 104 1.69 3.85 -7.35
CA GLY A 104 2.02 4.25 -8.72
C GLY A 104 1.94 3.06 -9.68
N LEU A 105 2.62 1.95 -9.37
CA LEU A 105 2.57 0.72 -10.16
C LEU A 105 1.13 0.19 -10.30
N ALA A 106 0.36 0.18 -9.21
CA ALA A 106 -1.05 -0.20 -9.23
C ALA A 106 -1.91 0.67 -10.16
N SER A 107 -1.53 1.95 -10.31
CA SER A 107 -2.19 2.92 -11.20
C SER A 107 -1.68 2.87 -12.64
N GLY A 108 -0.66 2.05 -12.92
CA GLY A 108 -0.02 1.91 -14.24
C GLY A 108 1.11 2.89 -14.51
N ASP A 109 1.61 3.59 -13.48
CA ASP A 109 2.89 4.31 -13.58
C ASP A 109 4.05 3.30 -13.68
N SER A 110 5.22 3.80 -14.08
CA SER A 110 6.42 2.98 -14.25
C SER A 110 7.60 3.58 -13.50
N LEU A 111 8.31 2.74 -12.77
CA LEU A 111 9.60 3.02 -12.17
C LEU A 111 10.73 3.02 -13.19
N ASP A 112 10.51 2.55 -14.44
CA ASP A 112 11.52 2.63 -15.51
C ASP A 112 11.74 4.08 -16.04
N ALA A 113 11.08 5.07 -15.43
CA ALA A 113 11.07 6.45 -15.90
C ALA A 113 12.47 7.10 -16.00
N SER A 114 12.65 7.88 -17.08
CA SER A 114 13.81 8.72 -17.33
C SER A 114 13.39 10.16 -17.71
N PRO A 115 13.95 11.22 -17.08
CA PRO A 115 14.99 11.15 -16.07
C PRO A 115 14.48 10.54 -14.75
N PRO A 116 15.34 9.82 -14.01
CA PRO A 116 14.95 9.22 -12.72
C PRO A 116 14.51 10.32 -11.74
N GLY A 117 13.47 10.07 -10.95
CA GLY A 117 12.98 10.96 -9.90
C GLY A 117 13.90 10.99 -8.66
N TYR A 118 13.43 11.61 -7.58
CA TYR A 118 14.06 11.53 -6.24
C TYR A 118 13.58 10.30 -5.43
N ASP A 119 12.67 9.52 -6.01
CA ASP A 119 12.11 8.29 -5.45
C ASP A 119 12.77 7.06 -6.10
N LEU A 120 12.19 5.84 -6.01
CA LEU A 120 12.81 4.66 -6.63
C LEU A 120 12.80 4.69 -8.17
N SER A 121 12.09 5.63 -8.80
CA SER A 121 12.00 5.72 -10.26
C SER A 121 13.38 5.93 -10.87
N GLY A 122 13.75 5.02 -11.77
CA GLY A 122 15.03 4.92 -12.48
C GLY A 122 16.20 4.41 -11.63
N LEU A 123 15.94 3.97 -10.38
CA LEU A 123 16.85 3.16 -9.57
C LEU A 123 16.40 1.69 -9.51
N VAL A 124 15.08 1.46 -9.62
CA VAL A 124 14.44 0.14 -9.62
C VAL A 124 13.57 0.04 -10.86
N THR A 125 13.56 -1.12 -11.50
CA THR A 125 12.63 -1.42 -12.61
C THR A 125 11.29 -1.93 -12.09
N ASP A 126 10.22 -1.78 -12.87
CA ASP A 126 8.89 -2.34 -12.55
C ASP A 126 9.03 -3.84 -12.20
N THR A 127 9.79 -4.57 -13.03
CA THR A 127 10.05 -6.01 -12.86
C THR A 127 10.76 -6.35 -11.56
N GLN A 128 11.73 -5.53 -11.11
CA GLN A 128 12.41 -5.80 -9.85
C GLN A 128 11.46 -5.61 -8.66
N PHE A 129 10.72 -4.51 -8.63
CA PHE A 129 9.76 -4.24 -7.55
C PHE A 129 8.67 -5.32 -7.49
N GLU A 130 8.04 -5.61 -8.64
CA GLU A 130 7.01 -6.64 -8.79
C GLU A 130 7.52 -8.04 -8.41
N THR A 131 8.77 -8.34 -8.74
CA THR A 131 9.37 -9.63 -8.35
C THR A 131 9.54 -9.74 -6.84
N VAL A 132 9.98 -8.69 -6.15
CA VAL A 132 10.07 -8.74 -4.68
C VAL A 132 8.69 -8.90 -4.07
N LEU A 133 7.70 -8.12 -4.53
CA LEU A 133 6.32 -8.23 -4.06
C LEU A 133 5.76 -9.65 -4.28
N TYR A 134 5.91 -10.20 -5.48
CA TYR A 134 5.50 -11.57 -5.80
C TYR A 134 6.15 -12.63 -4.89
N ARG A 135 7.42 -12.44 -4.51
CA ARG A 135 8.15 -13.42 -3.68
C ARG A 135 7.77 -13.39 -2.21
N VAL A 136 7.13 -12.32 -1.73
CA VAL A 136 6.78 -12.14 -0.32
C VAL A 136 5.29 -12.26 -0.03
N ILE A 137 4.43 -11.97 -1.02
CA ILE A 137 2.98 -11.84 -0.79
C ILE A 137 2.32 -13.16 -0.34
N ASP A 138 2.94 -14.33 -0.59
CA ASP A 138 2.42 -15.63 -0.13
C ASP A 138 2.62 -15.90 1.36
N ASP A 139 3.28 -15.00 2.10
CA ASP A 139 3.29 -15.02 3.57
C ASP A 139 2.16 -14.13 4.10
N GLU A 140 1.32 -14.68 4.97
CA GLU A 140 0.12 -14.00 5.51
C GLU A 140 0.49 -12.71 6.29
N ASN A 141 1.58 -12.72 7.06
CA ASN A 141 2.00 -11.52 7.81
C ASN A 141 2.61 -10.46 6.89
N ALA A 142 3.31 -10.88 5.83
CA ALA A 142 3.81 -9.99 4.79
C ALA A 142 2.66 -9.33 4.02
N ALA A 143 1.64 -10.10 3.63
CA ALA A 143 0.43 -9.60 2.97
C ALA A 143 -0.32 -8.60 3.88
N ASP A 144 -0.56 -8.97 5.14
CA ASP A 144 -1.22 -8.10 6.12
C ASP A 144 -0.46 -6.77 6.33
N THR A 145 0.88 -6.84 6.42
CA THR A 145 1.74 -5.64 6.54
C THR A 145 1.56 -4.71 5.33
N LEU A 146 1.53 -5.27 4.12
CA LEU A 146 1.37 -4.49 2.87
C LEU A 146 -0.03 -3.89 2.77
N VAL A 147 -1.07 -4.68 3.01
CA VAL A 147 -2.47 -4.24 2.96
C VAL A 147 -2.71 -3.13 3.98
N THR A 148 -2.35 -3.35 5.25
CA THR A 148 -2.53 -2.38 6.33
C THR A 148 -1.79 -1.07 6.04
N THR A 149 -0.54 -1.15 5.59
CA THR A 149 0.25 0.05 5.25
C THR A 149 -0.39 0.83 4.12
N MET A 150 -0.88 0.15 3.08
CA MET A 150 -1.49 0.83 1.94
C MET A 150 -2.88 1.39 2.25
N LEU A 151 -3.66 0.74 3.10
CA LEU A 151 -4.90 1.31 3.64
C LEU A 151 -4.61 2.61 4.41
N GLN A 152 -3.59 2.62 5.28
CA GLN A 152 -3.16 3.83 5.99
C GLN A 152 -2.67 4.91 5.03
N TYR A 153 -1.83 4.55 4.06
CA TYR A 153 -1.32 5.49 3.06
C TYR A 153 -2.46 6.20 2.33
N HIS A 154 -3.47 5.45 1.86
CA HIS A 154 -4.61 6.04 1.17
C HIS A 154 -5.53 6.83 2.10
N HIS A 155 -5.69 6.40 3.36
CA HIS A 155 -6.39 7.20 4.37
C HIS A 155 -5.71 8.56 4.59
N ASP A 156 -4.37 8.59 4.71
CA ASP A 156 -3.60 9.83 4.83
C ASP A 156 -3.75 10.71 3.57
N GLN A 157 -3.81 10.11 2.38
CA GLN A 157 -4.08 10.84 1.13
C GLN A 157 -5.47 11.49 1.15
N VAL A 158 -6.51 10.80 1.64
CA VAL A 158 -7.85 11.39 1.82
C VAL A 158 -7.78 12.59 2.76
N GLY A 159 -7.16 12.41 3.93
CA GLY A 159 -7.01 13.47 4.95
C GLY A 159 -6.22 14.69 4.45
N SER A 160 -5.25 14.48 3.56
CA SER A 160 -4.48 15.56 2.92
C SER A 160 -5.25 16.24 1.77
N ASN A 161 -5.90 15.47 0.91
CA ASN A 161 -6.48 15.98 -0.33
C ASN A 161 -7.84 16.67 -0.10
N MET A 162 -8.68 16.11 0.76
CA MET A 162 -10.06 16.58 0.96
C MET A 162 -10.16 18.02 1.48
N PRO A 163 -9.37 18.49 2.47
CA PRO A 163 -9.46 19.87 2.97
C PRO A 163 -9.15 20.95 1.94
N THR A 164 -8.41 20.61 0.87
CA THR A 164 -8.01 21.54 -0.19
C THR A 164 -8.81 21.35 -1.49
N ALA A 165 -9.75 20.41 -1.50
CA ALA A 165 -10.49 20.04 -2.69
C ALA A 165 -11.43 21.15 -3.18
N THR A 166 -11.38 21.44 -4.47
CA THR A 166 -12.36 22.33 -5.12
C THR A 166 -13.67 21.61 -5.44
N ASN A 167 -13.60 20.30 -5.65
CA ASN A 167 -14.75 19.41 -5.82
C ASN A 167 -14.58 18.21 -4.87
N LEU A 168 -15.27 18.25 -3.75
CA LEU A 168 -15.17 17.24 -2.68
C LEU A 168 -15.56 15.84 -3.17
N GLU A 169 -16.71 15.70 -3.83
CA GLU A 169 -17.19 14.39 -4.30
C GLU A 169 -16.23 13.76 -5.33
N ALA A 170 -15.78 14.54 -6.32
CA ALA A 170 -14.84 14.04 -7.32
C ALA A 170 -13.47 13.67 -6.70
N THR A 171 -13.02 14.43 -5.70
CA THR A 171 -11.76 14.17 -4.99
C THR A 171 -11.86 12.91 -4.16
N LEU A 172 -12.94 12.76 -3.38
CA LEU A 172 -13.19 11.57 -2.56
C LEU A 172 -13.25 10.31 -3.43
N ARG A 173 -14.00 10.36 -4.53
CA ARG A 173 -14.06 9.26 -5.50
C ARG A 173 -12.69 8.94 -6.09
N GLY A 174 -11.90 9.95 -6.44
CA GLY A 174 -10.54 9.76 -6.94
C GLY A 174 -9.65 9.04 -5.93
N ASN A 175 -9.68 9.45 -4.66
CA ASN A 175 -8.90 8.82 -3.60
C ASN A 175 -9.30 7.34 -3.41
N TYR A 176 -10.60 7.05 -3.28
CA TYR A 176 -11.08 5.67 -3.09
C TYR A 176 -10.90 4.79 -4.33
N ARG A 177 -10.92 5.37 -5.55
CA ARG A 177 -10.52 4.66 -6.77
C ARG A 177 -9.06 4.19 -6.67
N ASN A 178 -8.16 5.07 -6.25
CA ASN A 178 -6.73 4.77 -6.15
C ASN A 178 -6.44 3.77 -5.03
N ALA A 179 -7.16 3.87 -3.91
CA ALA A 179 -7.12 2.90 -2.83
C ALA A 179 -7.51 1.51 -3.33
N ALA A 180 -8.67 1.40 -3.99
CA ALA A 180 -9.14 0.14 -4.56
C ALA A 180 -8.20 -0.41 -5.64
N MET A 181 -7.62 0.44 -6.51
CA MET A 181 -6.60 0.00 -7.48
C MET A 181 -5.38 -0.61 -6.79
N THR A 182 -4.92 -0.03 -5.69
CA THR A 182 -3.76 -0.56 -4.96
C THR A 182 -4.10 -1.89 -4.29
N MET A 183 -5.28 -2.00 -3.69
CA MET A 183 -5.72 -3.24 -3.03
C MET A 183 -5.91 -4.36 -4.05
N GLY A 184 -6.61 -4.08 -5.14
CA GLY A 184 -6.75 -5.03 -6.25
C GLY A 184 -5.40 -5.42 -6.84
N TYR A 185 -4.41 -4.52 -6.91
CA TYR A 185 -3.07 -4.85 -7.38
C TYR A 185 -2.34 -5.84 -6.47
N LEU A 186 -2.43 -5.67 -5.14
CA LEU A 186 -1.90 -6.62 -4.18
C LEU A 186 -2.61 -7.99 -4.30
N ASP A 187 -3.94 -7.98 -4.36
CA ASP A 187 -4.77 -9.17 -4.57
C ASP A 187 -4.37 -9.91 -5.86
N GLY A 188 -4.29 -9.21 -6.98
CA GLY A 188 -3.91 -9.81 -8.27
C GLY A 188 -2.50 -10.40 -8.31
N ILE A 189 -1.54 -9.86 -7.53
CA ILE A 189 -0.21 -10.47 -7.39
C ILE A 189 -0.25 -11.67 -6.44
N ALA A 190 -1.09 -11.63 -5.40
CA ALA A 190 -1.33 -12.75 -4.50
C ALA A 190 -2.01 -13.92 -5.24
N GLU A 191 -3.05 -13.66 -6.04
CA GLU A 191 -3.70 -14.61 -6.97
C GLU A 191 -2.66 -15.21 -7.94
N LEU A 192 -1.82 -14.37 -8.57
CA LEU A 192 -0.74 -14.80 -9.47
C LEU A 192 0.28 -15.71 -8.77
N ARG A 193 0.53 -15.47 -7.48
CA ARG A 193 1.50 -16.21 -6.66
C ARG A 193 0.94 -17.54 -6.17
N ALA A 194 -0.30 -17.56 -5.70
CA ALA A 194 -1.00 -18.76 -5.27
C ALA A 194 -1.24 -19.72 -6.46
N GLY A 195 -1.71 -19.15 -7.58
CA GLY A 195 -2.12 -19.90 -8.76
C GLY A 195 -3.53 -20.47 -8.63
N ASP A 196 -4.06 -21.01 -9.74
CA ASP A 196 -5.50 -21.26 -9.96
C ASP A 196 -6.26 -22.14 -8.94
N ASN A 197 -5.60 -22.85 -8.02
CA ASN A 197 -6.24 -23.86 -7.16
C ASN A 197 -6.00 -23.67 -5.65
N THR A 198 -5.44 -22.53 -5.25
CA THR A 198 -5.18 -22.22 -3.85
C THR A 198 -5.73 -20.83 -3.55
N PRO A 199 -6.48 -20.67 -2.45
CA PRO A 199 -6.72 -19.33 -1.92
C PRO A 199 -5.41 -18.59 -1.76
N ASP A 200 -5.38 -17.33 -2.14
CA ASP A 200 -4.27 -16.44 -1.86
C ASP A 200 -4.34 -15.93 -0.40
N THR A 201 -3.45 -15.01 -0.08
CA THR A 201 -3.27 -14.41 1.25
C THR A 201 -4.02 -13.09 1.44
N VAL A 202 -4.65 -12.56 0.40
CA VAL A 202 -5.29 -11.23 0.40
C VAL A 202 -6.80 -11.41 0.26
N ASP A 203 -7.54 -11.18 1.35
CA ASP A 203 -9.00 -11.27 1.28
C ASP A 203 -9.59 -10.01 0.60
N GLY A 204 -9.69 -10.07 -0.72
CA GLY A 204 -10.23 -8.97 -1.53
C GLY A 204 -11.67 -8.58 -1.18
N ALA A 205 -12.49 -9.52 -0.69
CA ALA A 205 -13.88 -9.23 -0.30
C ALA A 205 -13.96 -8.46 1.01
N ASP A 206 -13.13 -8.84 1.99
CA ASP A 206 -13.00 -8.11 3.25
C ASP A 206 -12.44 -6.70 2.99
N ILE A 207 -11.45 -6.57 2.11
CA ILE A 207 -10.88 -5.27 1.74
C ILE A 207 -11.89 -4.37 1.02
N ASP A 208 -12.68 -4.89 0.07
CA ASP A 208 -13.75 -4.14 -0.58
C ASP A 208 -14.76 -3.60 0.45
N THR A 209 -15.17 -4.47 1.38
CA THR A 209 -16.09 -4.10 2.47
C THR A 209 -15.52 -2.96 3.33
N VAL A 210 -14.24 -3.05 3.72
CA VAL A 210 -13.54 -1.99 4.48
C VAL A 210 -13.48 -0.69 3.70
N LEU A 211 -13.07 -0.72 2.42
CA LEU A 211 -12.95 0.47 1.60
C LEU A 211 -14.30 1.18 1.39
N ARG A 212 -15.38 0.42 1.14
CA ARG A 212 -16.73 0.98 1.01
C ARG A 212 -17.18 1.65 2.30
N ALA A 213 -17.00 0.98 3.43
CA ALA A 213 -17.38 1.52 4.74
C ALA A 213 -16.60 2.80 5.09
N GLN A 214 -15.28 2.83 4.89
CA GLN A 214 -14.47 4.03 5.07
C GLN A 214 -14.93 5.17 4.14
N ALA A 215 -15.24 4.85 2.88
CA ALA A 215 -15.72 5.83 1.90
C ALA A 215 -17.04 6.48 2.31
N TYR A 216 -17.96 5.72 2.93
CA TYR A 216 -19.22 6.25 3.44
C TYR A 216 -19.02 7.14 4.66
N VAL A 217 -18.11 6.76 5.56
CA VAL A 217 -17.74 7.57 6.73
C VAL A 217 -17.20 8.91 6.28
N ASP A 218 -16.26 8.92 5.33
CA ASP A 218 -15.70 10.16 4.80
C ASP A 218 -16.74 10.98 4.04
N ALA A 219 -17.57 10.35 3.22
CA ALA A 219 -18.65 11.04 2.52
C ALA A 219 -19.61 11.73 3.50
N ALA A 220 -19.95 11.09 4.62
CA ALA A 220 -20.76 11.68 5.68
C ALA A 220 -20.05 12.86 6.35
N ASN A 221 -18.79 12.68 6.74
CA ASN A 221 -18.00 13.68 7.46
C ASN A 221 -17.66 14.92 6.61
N TYR A 222 -17.63 14.78 5.29
CA TYR A 222 -17.50 15.90 4.34
C TYR A 222 -18.85 16.45 3.86
N GLY A 223 -19.97 16.01 4.44
CA GLY A 223 -21.31 16.54 4.15
C GLY A 223 -21.80 16.24 2.74
N LEU A 224 -21.36 15.13 2.14
CA LEU A 224 -21.71 14.73 0.78
C LEU A 224 -22.98 13.89 0.70
N LEU A 225 -23.36 13.25 1.80
CA LEU A 225 -24.54 12.39 1.86
C LEU A 225 -25.82 13.21 2.05
N SER A 226 -26.94 12.66 1.58
CA SER A 226 -28.24 13.30 1.73
C SER A 226 -28.75 13.29 3.17
N ASP A 227 -29.61 14.25 3.52
CA ASP A 227 -30.28 14.28 4.83
C ASP A 227 -31.03 12.98 5.13
N ALA A 228 -31.66 12.37 4.11
CA ALA A 228 -32.37 11.09 4.25
C ALA A 228 -31.41 9.93 4.59
N THR A 229 -30.21 9.95 4.02
CA THR A 229 -29.15 8.98 4.31
C THR A 229 -28.67 9.11 5.76
N MET A 230 -28.49 10.35 6.22
CA MET A 230 -28.13 10.64 7.62
C MET A 230 -29.27 10.30 8.60
N GLU A 231 -30.53 10.51 8.23
CA GLU A 231 -31.70 10.10 9.01
C GLU A 231 -31.79 8.57 9.14
N ALA A 232 -31.45 7.84 8.07
CA ALA A 232 -31.38 6.38 8.09
C ALA A 232 -30.27 5.88 9.05
N ALA A 233 -29.14 6.59 9.17
CA ALA A 233 -28.13 6.26 10.17
C ALA A 233 -28.68 6.40 11.62
N ALA A 234 -29.53 7.40 11.86
CA ALA A 234 -30.10 7.69 13.17
C ALA A 234 -31.28 6.78 13.57
N THR A 235 -32.01 6.20 12.59
CA THR A 235 -33.29 5.53 12.85
C THR A 235 -33.51 4.20 12.12
N GLY A 236 -32.67 3.89 11.12
CA GLY A 236 -32.85 2.76 10.22
C GLY A 236 -32.51 1.40 10.81
N ASN A 237 -31.77 1.34 11.92
CA ASN A 237 -31.38 0.08 12.55
C ASN A 237 -32.48 -0.44 13.48
N ASN A 238 -33.50 -1.08 12.88
CA ASN A 238 -34.67 -1.62 13.60
C ASN A 238 -35.42 -0.58 14.44
N GLY A 239 -35.50 0.67 13.94
CA GLY A 239 -36.14 1.79 14.62
C GLY A 239 -35.25 2.53 15.63
N GLY A 240 -33.95 2.22 15.67
CA GLY A 240 -32.93 2.94 16.45
C GLY A 240 -31.70 3.33 15.60
N PRO A 241 -30.74 4.05 16.20
CA PRO A 241 -29.51 4.43 15.52
C PRO A 241 -28.59 3.22 15.28
N PHE A 242 -27.82 3.29 14.20
CA PHE A 242 -26.64 2.44 14.02
C PHE A 242 -25.59 2.74 15.09
N SER A 243 -24.73 1.77 15.42
CA SER A 243 -23.76 1.93 16.52
C SER A 243 -22.72 3.02 16.25
N PHE A 244 -22.43 3.28 14.98
CA PHE A 244 -21.51 4.31 14.52
C PHE A 244 -22.11 5.72 14.48
N TYR A 245 -23.44 5.85 14.61
CA TYR A 245 -24.12 7.14 14.59
C TYR A 245 -24.03 7.82 15.95
N THR A 246 -23.63 9.09 15.95
CA THR A 246 -23.60 9.94 17.15
C THR A 246 -24.03 11.37 16.81
N GLU A 247 -24.30 12.18 17.83
CA GLU A 247 -24.49 13.62 17.67
C GLU A 247 -23.40 14.36 18.46
N VAL A 248 -22.61 15.19 17.77
CA VAL A 248 -21.59 16.07 18.38
C VAL A 248 -22.06 17.50 18.22
N ASP A 249 -22.24 18.23 19.32
CA ASP A 249 -22.80 19.59 19.33
C ASP A 249 -24.16 19.71 18.60
N GLY A 250 -24.96 18.65 18.64
CA GLY A 250 -26.26 18.56 17.97
C GLY A 250 -26.18 18.39 16.45
N GLN A 251 -25.00 18.04 15.91
CA GLN A 251 -24.81 17.69 14.51
C GLN A 251 -24.63 16.17 14.34
N PRO A 252 -25.33 15.53 13.40
CA PRO A 252 -25.10 14.14 13.03
C PRO A 252 -23.63 13.89 12.68
N THR A 253 -23.04 12.84 13.26
CA THR A 253 -21.65 12.44 13.03
C THR A 253 -21.58 10.93 12.87
N ILE A 254 -20.91 10.49 11.79
CA ILE A 254 -20.61 9.07 11.56
C ILE A 254 -19.19 8.81 12.06
N THR A 255 -19.10 7.99 13.11
CA THR A 255 -17.82 7.58 13.69
C THR A 255 -17.31 6.31 13.02
N ALA A 256 -16.01 6.07 13.10
CA ALA A 256 -15.41 4.82 12.65
C ALA A 256 -14.25 4.41 13.57
N PRO A 257 -14.02 3.10 13.75
CA PRO A 257 -12.78 2.63 14.33
C PRO A 257 -11.61 2.95 13.39
N ASP A 258 -10.46 3.23 14.00
CA ASP A 258 -9.19 3.48 13.31
C ASP A 258 -8.11 2.58 13.92
N PRO A 259 -7.64 1.53 13.21
CA PRO A 259 -8.04 1.13 11.86
C PRO A 259 -9.44 0.47 11.81
N MET A 260 -10.07 0.49 10.63
CA MET A 260 -11.34 -0.20 10.39
C MET A 260 -11.11 -1.70 10.11
N THR A 261 -11.83 -2.57 10.82
CA THR A 261 -11.80 -4.02 10.59
C THR A 261 -12.93 -4.45 9.65
N PRO A 262 -12.79 -5.58 8.93
CA PRO A 262 -13.88 -6.11 8.11
C PRO A 262 -15.17 -6.31 8.91
N GLN A 263 -15.07 -6.84 10.14
CA GLN A 263 -16.22 -7.00 11.02
C GLN A 263 -16.92 -5.68 11.34
N ALA A 264 -16.17 -4.60 11.62
CA ALA A 264 -16.76 -3.29 11.89
C ALA A 264 -17.40 -2.69 10.62
N ALA A 265 -16.80 -2.93 9.45
CA ALA A 265 -17.29 -2.42 8.17
C ALA A 265 -18.71 -2.92 7.82
N HIS A 266 -19.09 -4.12 8.26
CA HIS A 266 -20.40 -4.72 7.95
C HIS A 266 -21.61 -3.88 8.39
N GLU A 267 -21.51 -3.12 9.50
CA GLU A 267 -22.62 -2.26 9.92
C GLU A 267 -22.87 -1.12 8.92
N TYR A 268 -21.83 -0.60 8.28
CA TYR A 268 -21.94 0.46 7.27
C TYR A 268 -22.53 -0.06 5.97
N ILE A 269 -22.25 -1.33 5.60
CA ILE A 269 -22.87 -1.98 4.44
C ILE A 269 -24.37 -2.19 4.70
N ASN A 270 -24.76 -2.63 5.90
CA ASN A 270 -26.18 -2.73 6.27
C ASN A 270 -26.89 -1.36 6.21
N TRP A 271 -26.18 -0.27 6.48
CA TRP A 271 -26.73 1.08 6.33
C TRP A 271 -26.90 1.47 4.87
N GLU A 272 -25.93 1.16 4.01
CA GLU A 272 -26.03 1.38 2.56
C GLU A 272 -27.22 0.65 1.95
N ASP A 273 -27.46 -0.61 2.33
CA ASP A 273 -28.59 -1.43 1.86
C ASP A 273 -29.97 -0.79 2.13
N LEU A 274 -30.06 0.12 3.11
CA LEU A 274 -31.31 0.79 3.49
C LEU A 274 -31.56 2.09 2.71
N VAL A 275 -30.55 2.63 2.03
CA VAL A 275 -30.60 3.99 1.45
C VAL A 275 -30.43 3.95 -0.06
N HIS A 276 -30.83 5.06 -0.69
CA HIS A 276 -30.63 5.27 -2.13
C HIS A 276 -29.85 6.55 -2.36
N ASP A 277 -28.64 6.61 -1.81
CA ASP A 277 -27.75 7.76 -1.92
C ASP A 277 -26.89 7.67 -3.18
N SER A 278 -26.95 8.69 -4.04
CA SER A 278 -26.18 8.69 -5.29
C SER A 278 -24.67 8.73 -5.05
N VAL A 279 -24.21 9.31 -3.95
CA VAL A 279 -22.78 9.40 -3.63
C VAL A 279 -22.24 8.04 -3.21
N MET A 280 -22.95 7.32 -2.33
CA MET A 280 -22.59 5.94 -1.94
C MET A 280 -22.55 5.01 -3.16
N ASN A 281 -23.60 5.03 -3.98
CA ASN A 281 -23.65 4.24 -5.22
C ASN A 281 -22.48 4.56 -6.18
N SER A 282 -22.12 5.84 -6.28
CA SER A 282 -21.01 6.30 -7.12
C SER A 282 -19.65 5.85 -6.57
N LEU A 283 -19.49 5.84 -5.24
CA LEU A 283 -18.30 5.31 -4.56
C LEU A 283 -18.17 3.81 -4.80
N ASP A 284 -19.24 3.04 -4.64
CA ASP A 284 -19.24 1.59 -4.87
C ASP A 284 -18.79 1.21 -6.27
N ILE A 285 -19.39 1.83 -7.29
CA ILE A 285 -19.00 1.63 -8.68
C ILE A 285 -17.52 2.00 -8.88
N THR A 286 -17.08 3.09 -8.23
CA THR A 286 -15.71 3.60 -8.37
C THR A 286 -14.69 2.67 -7.71
N ILE A 287 -14.99 2.14 -6.53
CA ILE A 287 -14.17 1.17 -5.80
C ILE A 287 -14.09 -0.13 -6.58
N ALA A 288 -15.23 -0.72 -6.98
CA ALA A 288 -15.24 -1.95 -7.77
C ALA A 288 -14.49 -1.81 -9.11
N THR A 289 -14.58 -0.66 -9.78
CA THR A 289 -13.80 -0.37 -11.00
C THR A 289 -12.30 -0.26 -10.69
N GLY A 290 -11.96 0.37 -9.57
CA GLY A 290 -10.58 0.51 -9.10
C GLY A 290 -9.96 -0.85 -8.83
N ASP A 291 -10.62 -1.66 -8.00
CA ASP A 291 -10.24 -3.05 -7.71
C ASP A 291 -9.97 -3.84 -8.99
N GLN A 292 -10.96 -3.92 -9.89
CA GLN A 292 -10.83 -4.67 -11.13
C GLN A 292 -9.64 -4.19 -11.98
N THR A 293 -9.40 -2.88 -12.01
CA THR A 293 -8.26 -2.32 -12.74
C THR A 293 -6.95 -2.73 -12.09
N GLY A 294 -6.83 -2.55 -10.78
CA GLY A 294 -5.66 -2.94 -9.99
C GLY A 294 -5.32 -4.41 -10.13
N ARG A 295 -6.32 -5.28 -9.96
CA ARG A 295 -6.19 -6.73 -10.05
C ARG A 295 -5.76 -7.21 -11.42
N LYS A 296 -6.22 -6.54 -12.47
CA LYS A 296 -5.70 -6.77 -13.83
C LYS A 296 -4.23 -6.37 -13.96
N GLN A 297 -3.81 -5.26 -13.36
CA GLN A 297 -2.39 -4.87 -13.35
C GLN A 297 -1.55 -5.87 -12.55
N GLY A 298 -2.04 -6.34 -11.40
CA GLY A 298 -1.34 -7.31 -10.56
C GLY A 298 -1.12 -8.64 -11.27
N HIS A 299 -2.15 -9.17 -11.95
CA HIS A 299 -2.00 -10.33 -12.84
C HIS A 299 -1.05 -10.10 -14.03
N GLY A 300 -0.93 -8.85 -14.48
CA GLY A 300 -0.04 -8.44 -15.56
C GLY A 300 1.41 -8.20 -15.13
N ALA A 301 1.71 -8.33 -13.84
CA ALA A 301 3.03 -8.06 -13.29
C ALA A 301 4.12 -8.90 -13.97
N LYS A 302 5.25 -8.25 -14.28
CA LYS A 302 6.42 -8.88 -14.89
C LYS A 302 7.31 -9.39 -13.78
N ILE A 303 7.36 -10.72 -13.61
CA ILE A 303 8.13 -11.35 -12.54
C ILE A 303 9.34 -12.14 -13.07
N THR A 304 10.44 -12.09 -12.32
CA THR A 304 11.62 -12.96 -12.53
C THR A 304 11.49 -14.21 -11.66
N LYS A 305 11.22 -15.35 -12.30
CA LYS A 305 11.03 -16.66 -11.66
C LYS A 305 12.33 -17.29 -11.16
#